data_AF-A0A9W4XU03-F1
#
_entry.id   AF-A0A9W4XU03-F1
#
_cell.length_a   1.000
_cell.length_b   1.000
_cell.length_c   1.000
_cell.angle_alpha   90.00
_cell.angle_beta   90.00
_cell.angle_gamma   90.00
#
_symmetry.space_group_name_H-M   'P 1'
#
loop_
_entity.id
_entity.type
_entity.pdbx_description
1 polymer ?
#
loop_
_entity_poly.entity_id
_entity_poly.type
_entity_poly.pdbx_seq_one_letter_code
_entity_poly.pdbx_strand_id
1 'polypeptide(L)'
;MILKSKHPGRVPGAAKRWYKSKQEGRPGMELDFKYEVEIKTREGRQKLPDAVKAEMSSAGMMDERGKLKLKGVSPKMLKRMKQEYVDCPVLGEQTHFIQCFVCRNFQSRVMGKVLCKGDDL
;
A
#
# COMPACT_ATOMS: atom_id res chain seq x y z
N MET A 1 -4.83 -25.53 37.83
CA MET A 1 -3.93 -24.42 37.42
C MET A 1 -4.79 -23.40 36.67
N ILE A 2 -5.29 -22.37 37.37
CA ILE A 2 -6.32 -21.46 36.87
C ILE A 2 -5.63 -20.23 36.26
N LEU A 3 -5.91 -19.94 34.99
CA LEU A 3 -5.38 -18.78 34.26
C LEU A 3 -5.82 -17.46 34.94
N LYS A 4 -4.84 -16.65 35.34
CA LYS A 4 -5.02 -15.27 35.82
C LYS A 4 -5.54 -14.38 34.69
N SER A 5 -6.84 -14.14 34.67
CA SER A 5 -7.48 -13.10 33.86
C SER A 5 -7.18 -11.73 34.49
N LYS A 6 -6.35 -10.93 33.82
CA LYS A 6 -5.97 -9.59 34.26
C LYS A 6 -7.09 -8.61 33.86
N HIS A 7 -8.04 -8.36 34.75
CA HIS A 7 -9.09 -7.36 34.54
C HIS A 7 -8.48 -5.93 34.53
N PRO A 8 -8.83 -5.06 33.58
CA PRO A 8 -8.46 -3.64 33.65
C PRO A 8 -9.27 -2.94 34.74
N GLY A 9 -8.55 -2.16 35.56
CA GLY A 9 -9.07 -1.47 36.73
C GLY A 9 -10.21 -0.48 36.44
N ARG A 10 -11.01 -0.25 37.49
CA ARG A 10 -12.18 0.62 37.54
C ARG A 10 -11.81 2.09 37.24
N VAL A 11 -12.11 2.57 36.03
CA VAL A 11 -11.93 3.99 35.67
C VAL A 11 -12.97 4.89 36.37
N PRO A 12 -12.58 6.07 36.93
CA PRO A 12 -13.51 7.02 37.55
C PRO A 12 -14.57 7.57 36.59
N GLY A 13 -15.77 7.87 37.08
CA GLY A 13 -16.94 8.26 36.26
C GLY A 13 -16.74 9.49 35.36
N ALA A 14 -15.99 10.50 35.81
CA ALA A 14 -15.68 11.69 35.00
C ALA A 14 -14.74 11.38 33.82
N ALA A 15 -13.77 10.48 34.02
CA ALA A 15 -12.87 10.02 32.97
C ALA A 15 -13.59 9.18 31.90
N LYS A 16 -14.65 8.44 32.28
CA LYS A 16 -15.48 7.71 31.31
C LYS A 16 -16.17 8.66 30.34
N ARG A 17 -16.63 9.84 30.79
CA ARG A 17 -17.30 10.81 29.93
C ARG A 17 -16.35 11.43 28.90
N TRP A 18 -15.12 11.72 29.31
CA TRP A 18 -14.07 12.18 28.39
C TRP A 18 -13.64 11.07 27.41
N TYR A 19 -13.51 9.82 27.88
CA TYR A 19 -13.16 8.67 27.04
C TYR A 19 -14.27 8.28 26.04
N LYS A 20 -15.54 8.46 26.41
CA LYS A 20 -16.69 8.24 25.53
C LYS A 20 -16.83 9.35 24.47
N SER A 21 -16.70 10.61 24.90
CA SER A 21 -16.74 11.77 24.00
C SER A 21 -15.56 11.81 23.00
N LYS A 22 -14.41 11.22 23.34
CA LYS A 22 -13.26 11.05 22.43
C LYS A 22 -13.40 9.86 21.47
N GLN A 23 -14.34 8.95 21.72
CA GLN A 23 -14.64 7.82 20.85
C GLN A 23 -15.78 8.10 19.88
N GLU A 24 -16.75 8.94 20.26
CA GLU A 24 -17.88 9.34 19.40
C GLU A 24 -17.52 10.39 18.33
N GLY A 25 -16.27 10.85 18.30
CA GLY A 25 -15.73 11.79 17.31
C GLY A 25 -14.51 11.30 16.54
N ARG A 26 -14.28 9.98 16.47
CA ARG A 26 -13.33 9.44 15.49
C ARG A 26 -14.13 9.23 14.20
N PRO A 27 -14.07 10.14 13.21
CA PRO A 27 -14.57 9.78 11.89
C PRO A 27 -13.88 8.46 11.55
N GLY A 28 -14.68 7.42 11.32
CA GLY A 28 -14.15 6.24 10.66
C GLY A 28 -13.39 6.77 9.47
N MET A 29 -12.09 6.46 9.40
CA MET A 29 -11.29 6.79 8.23
C MET A 29 -11.87 5.96 7.09
N GLU A 30 -12.97 6.44 6.51
CA GLU A 30 -13.43 6.04 5.19
C GLU A 30 -12.32 6.56 4.28
N LEU A 31 -11.32 5.69 4.07
CA LEU A 31 -10.28 5.94 3.11
C LEU A 31 -10.99 5.96 1.76
N ASP A 32 -11.32 7.16 1.28
CA ASP A 32 -11.96 7.33 -0.01
C ASP A 32 -10.97 6.85 -1.08
N PHE A 33 -11.26 5.69 -1.65
CA PHE A 33 -10.56 5.16 -2.81
C PHE A 33 -11.57 5.12 -3.96
N LYS A 34 -11.18 5.67 -5.11
CA LYS A 34 -12.05 5.76 -6.28
C LYS A 34 -12.08 4.48 -7.08
N TYR A 35 -10.97 3.74 -7.11
CA TYR A 35 -10.84 2.51 -7.88
C TYR A 35 -10.29 1.36 -7.04
N GLU A 36 -10.88 0.19 -7.23
CA GLU A 36 -10.35 -1.08 -6.78
C GLU A 36 -9.82 -1.85 -7.99
N VAL A 37 -8.51 -2.08 -8.04
CA VAL A 37 -7.83 -2.66 -9.21
C VAL A 37 -7.24 -4.02 -8.85
N GLU A 38 -7.57 -5.06 -9.62
CA GLU A 38 -7.02 -6.40 -9.39
C GLU A 38 -5.54 -6.48 -9.77
N ILE A 39 -4.73 -7.11 -8.92
CA ILE A 39 -3.34 -7.42 -9.22
C ILE A 39 -3.27 -8.74 -9.97
N LYS A 40 -2.87 -8.66 -11.23
CA LYS A 40 -2.67 -9.81 -12.09
C LYS A 40 -1.22 -10.23 -12.07
N THR A 41 -0.96 -11.52 -12.28
CA THR A 41 0.39 -12.05 -12.45
C THR A 41 0.60 -12.43 -13.89
N ARG A 42 1.77 -12.10 -14.45
CA ARG A 42 2.19 -12.56 -15.78
C ARG A 42 3.32 -13.57 -15.65
N GLU A 43 3.28 -14.57 -16.51
CA GLU A 43 4.37 -15.53 -16.63
C GLU A 43 5.62 -14.86 -17.23
N GLY A 44 6.79 -15.22 -16.70
CA GLY A 44 8.09 -14.72 -17.17
C GLY A 44 8.60 -13.46 -16.48
N ARG A 45 9.85 -13.10 -16.78
CA ARG A 45 10.53 -11.92 -16.22
C ARG A 45 10.32 -10.74 -17.17
N GLN A 46 9.35 -9.87 -16.87
CA GLN A 46 9.22 -8.62 -17.61
C GLN A 46 10.32 -7.62 -17.20
N LYS A 47 10.83 -6.90 -18.20
CA LYS A 47 11.70 -5.73 -17.99
C LYS A 47 10.79 -4.51 -17.82
N LEU A 48 11.08 -3.69 -16.81
CA LEU A 48 10.50 -2.35 -16.74
C LEU A 48 10.96 -1.58 -17.98
N PRO A 49 10.07 -0.83 -18.66
CA PRO A 49 10.44 0.00 -19.79
C PRO A 49 11.51 1.02 -19.37
N ASP A 50 12.48 1.28 -20.26
CA ASP A 50 13.67 2.09 -19.94
C ASP A 50 13.32 3.53 -19.53
N ALA A 51 12.22 4.09 -20.06
CA ALA A 51 11.70 5.39 -19.64
C ALA A 51 11.32 5.41 -18.14
N VAL A 52 10.50 4.46 -17.70
CA VAL A 52 10.09 4.34 -16.29
C VAL A 52 11.29 4.03 -15.39
N LYS A 53 12.24 3.24 -15.89
CA LYS A 53 13.47 2.94 -15.15
C LYS A 53 14.29 4.20 -14.90
N ALA A 54 14.37 5.11 -15.86
CA ALA A 54 15.06 6.39 -15.72
C ALA A 54 14.37 7.29 -14.70
N GLU A 55 13.04 7.37 -14.72
CA GLU A 55 12.27 8.14 -13.74
C GLU A 55 12.42 7.59 -12.32
N MET A 56 12.29 6.27 -12.15
CA MET A 56 12.47 5.61 -10.85
C MET A 56 13.92 5.71 -10.34
N SER A 57 14.90 5.76 -11.25
CA SER A 57 16.30 6.03 -10.90
C SER A 57 16.50 7.47 -10.45
N SER A 58 15.87 8.43 -11.14
CA SER A 58 15.92 9.86 -10.80
C SER A 58 15.26 10.14 -9.44
N ALA A 59 14.22 9.39 -9.10
CA ALA A 59 13.59 9.41 -7.77
C ALA A 59 14.45 8.75 -6.67
N GLY A 60 15.67 8.29 -6.96
CA GLY A 60 16.59 7.69 -6.00
C GLY A 60 16.17 6.30 -5.52
N MET A 61 15.25 5.62 -6.23
CA MET A 61 14.72 4.30 -5.85
C MET A 61 15.50 3.13 -6.47
N MET A 62 16.61 3.40 -7.17
CA MET A 62 17.44 2.41 -7.85
C MET A 62 18.93 2.58 -7.50
N ASP A 63 19.64 1.45 -7.39
CA ASP A 63 21.11 1.37 -7.33
C ASP A 63 21.76 1.62 -8.70
N GLU A 64 23.05 1.97 -8.73
CA GLU A 64 23.89 2.03 -9.94
C GLU A 64 23.87 0.74 -10.78
N ARG A 65 23.56 -0.40 -10.15
CA ARG A 65 23.42 -1.70 -10.83
C ARG A 65 22.01 -1.94 -11.40
N GLY A 66 21.12 -0.96 -11.35
CA GLY A 66 19.72 -1.08 -11.78
C GLY A 66 18.88 -1.98 -10.86
N LYS A 67 19.26 -2.11 -9.59
CA LYS A 67 18.51 -2.87 -8.57
C LYS A 67 17.62 -1.91 -7.79
N LEU A 68 16.32 -2.18 -7.67
CA LEU A 68 15.44 -1.32 -6.85
C LEU A 68 15.79 -1.46 -5.36
N LYS A 69 15.95 -0.33 -4.68
CA LYS A 69 16.10 -0.20 -3.23
C LYS A 69 14.83 0.41 -2.63
N LEU A 70 13.78 -0.40 -2.55
CA LEU A 70 12.57 -0.02 -1.82
C LEU A 70 12.79 -0.32 -0.33
N LYS A 71 12.74 0.72 0.52
CA LYS A 71 12.84 0.55 1.99
C LYS A 71 11.71 -0.38 2.47
N GLY A 72 12.05 -1.40 3.27
CA GLY A 72 11.08 -2.35 3.82
C GLY A 72 10.65 -3.48 2.87
N VAL A 73 11.23 -3.59 1.66
CA VAL A 73 10.91 -4.66 0.71
C VAL A 73 12.08 -5.62 0.56
N SER A 74 11.86 -6.89 0.89
CA SER A 74 12.87 -7.96 0.70
C SER A 74 13.13 -8.25 -0.78
N PRO A 75 14.37 -8.63 -1.18
CA PRO A 75 14.68 -9.04 -2.56
C PRO A 75 13.77 -10.17 -3.09
N LYS A 76 13.34 -11.09 -2.22
CA LYS A 76 12.40 -12.17 -2.58
C LYS A 76 11.03 -11.61 -2.97
N MET A 77 10.57 -10.59 -2.24
CA MET A 77 9.30 -9.92 -2.51
C MET A 77 9.38 -9.08 -3.79
N LEU A 78 10.49 -8.37 -3.99
CA LEU A 78 10.73 -7.62 -5.23
C LEU A 78 10.70 -8.51 -6.47
N LYS A 79 11.23 -9.74 -6.39
CA LYS A 79 11.17 -10.71 -7.49
C LYS A 79 9.73 -11.08 -7.86
N ARG A 80 8.86 -11.28 -6.86
CA ARG A 80 7.42 -11.54 -7.06
C ARG A 80 6.70 -10.32 -7.62
N MET A 81 6.96 -9.13 -7.07
CA MET A 81 6.34 -7.88 -7.52
C MET A 81 6.64 -7.53 -8.98
N LYS A 82 7.79 -7.96 -9.53
CA LYS A 82 8.13 -7.78 -10.96
C LYS A 82 7.25 -8.60 -11.91
N GLN A 83 6.63 -9.67 -11.41
CA GLN A 83 5.72 -10.53 -12.16
C GLN A 83 4.27 -10.08 -12.00
N GLU A 84 4.00 -9.18 -11.05
CA GLU A 84 2.69 -8.59 -10.79
C GLU A 84 2.50 -7.33 -11.65
N TYR A 85 1.30 -7.14 -12.18
CA TYR A 85 0.87 -5.97 -12.95
C TYR A 85 -0.58 -5.61 -12.63
N VAL A 86 -0.97 -4.38 -12.96
CA VAL A 86 -2.32 -3.85 -12.79
C VAL A 86 -2.72 -3.09 -14.05
N ASP A 87 -4.01 -3.11 -14.39
CA ASP A 87 -4.58 -2.25 -15.42
C ASP A 87 -4.87 -0.88 -14.78
N CYS A 88 -4.05 0.14 -15.06
CA CYS A 88 -4.16 1.44 -14.39
C CYS A 88 -5.40 2.21 -14.88
N PRO A 89 -6.37 2.55 -14.02
CA PRO A 89 -7.57 3.27 -14.44
C PRO A 89 -7.29 4.74 -14.78
N VAL A 90 -6.18 5.31 -14.28
CA VAL A 90 -5.80 6.71 -14.55
C VAL A 90 -5.06 6.85 -15.87
N LEU A 91 -4.10 5.95 -16.15
CA LEU A 91 -3.32 5.98 -17.39
C LEU A 91 -4.01 5.23 -18.56
N GLY A 92 -5.00 4.37 -18.27
CA GLY A 92 -5.67 3.55 -19.28
C GLY A 92 -4.81 2.43 -19.87
N GLU A 93 -3.64 2.16 -19.28
CA GLU A 93 -2.67 1.17 -19.75
C GLU A 93 -2.26 0.17 -18.67
N GLN A 94 -1.62 -0.92 -19.11
CA GLN A 94 -1.05 -1.92 -18.21
C GLN A 94 0.27 -1.45 -17.64
N THR A 95 0.33 -1.34 -16.31
CA THR A 95 1.54 -0.94 -15.59
C THR A 95 2.01 -2.04 -14.64
N HIS A 96 3.33 -2.13 -14.45
CA HIS A 96 3.90 -3.02 -13.45
C HIS A 96 3.43 -2.64 -12.05
N PHE A 97 3.16 -3.66 -11.22
CA PHE A 97 2.71 -3.41 -9.85
C PHE A 97 3.73 -2.57 -9.05
N ILE A 98 5.02 -2.71 -9.34
CA ILE A 98 6.09 -1.91 -8.72
C ILE A 98 5.95 -0.41 -9.06
N GLN A 99 5.61 -0.08 -10.30
CA GLN A 99 5.37 1.31 -10.72
C GLN A 99 4.10 1.85 -10.05
N CYS A 100 3.04 1.04 -9.98
CA CYS A 100 1.85 1.39 -9.21
C CYS A 100 2.15 1.61 -7.72
N PHE A 101 2.98 0.77 -7.09
CA PHE A 101 3.28 0.85 -5.65
C PHE A 101 3.92 2.17 -5.21
N VAL A 102 4.68 2.82 -6.09
CA VAL A 102 5.33 4.11 -5.81
C VAL A 102 4.53 5.31 -6.31
N CYS A 103 3.37 5.07 -6.92
CA CYS A 103 2.50 6.12 -7.45
C CYS A 103 1.82 6.90 -6.31
N ARG A 104 1.61 8.21 -6.51
CA ARG A 104 0.87 9.09 -5.58
C ARG A 104 -0.57 8.61 -5.34
N ASN A 105 -1.15 7.95 -6.35
CA ASN A 105 -2.48 7.38 -6.32
C ASN A 105 -2.59 6.06 -5.56
N PHE A 106 -1.47 5.40 -5.23
CA PHE A 106 -1.51 4.17 -4.48
C PHE A 106 -1.86 4.44 -3.02
N GLN A 107 -2.99 3.89 -2.56
CA GLN A 107 -3.42 4.00 -1.18
C GLN A 107 -2.98 2.78 -0.37
N SER A 108 -3.36 1.58 -0.81
CA SER A 108 -2.99 0.33 -0.15
C SER A 108 -3.22 -0.90 -1.06
N ARG A 109 -2.72 -2.06 -0.62
CA ARG A 109 -3.01 -3.37 -1.23
C ARG A 109 -3.73 -4.24 -0.20
N VAL A 110 -4.93 -4.72 -0.54
CA VAL A 110 -5.75 -5.60 0.32
C VAL A 110 -6.26 -6.76 -0.51
N MET A 111 -6.06 -8.00 -0.03
CA MET A 111 -6.59 -9.23 -0.66
C MET A 111 -6.28 -9.37 -2.16
N GLY A 112 -5.10 -8.94 -2.62
CA GLY A 112 -4.72 -9.03 -4.04
C GLY A 112 -5.27 -7.91 -4.92
N LYS A 113 -5.88 -6.90 -4.33
CA LYS A 113 -6.37 -5.71 -5.05
C LYS A 113 -5.65 -4.46 -4.55
N VAL A 114 -5.50 -3.47 -5.43
CA VAL A 114 -4.97 -2.15 -5.15
C VAL A 114 -6.13 -1.19 -4.96
N LEU A 115 -6.11 -0.46 -3.85
CA LEU A 115 -6.97 0.69 -3.64
C LEU A 115 -6.26 1.92 -4.21
N CYS A 116 -6.88 2.56 -5.19
CA CYS A 116 -6.34 3.68 -5.93
C CYS A 116 -7.21 4.92 -5.69
N LYS A 117 -6.56 6.05 -5.36
CA LYS A 117 -7.22 7.35 -5.16
C LYS A 117 -7.83 7.89 -6.45
N GLY A 118 -7.13 7.69 -7.57
CA GLY A 118 -7.64 8.08 -8.88
C GLY A 118 -7.58 9.58 -9.18
N ASP A 119 -6.63 10.29 -8.56
CA ASP A 119 -6.29 11.69 -8.89
C ASP A 119 -5.54 11.75 -10.24
N ASP A 120 -5.69 12.83 -10.98
CA ASP A 120 -4.98 13.05 -12.24
C ASP A 120 -3.45 13.19 -12.03
N LEU A 121 -2.67 12.57 -12.92
CA LEU A 121 -1.22 12.34 -12.76
C LEU A 121 -0.34 13.38 -13.44
#